data_AF-A0A1H7J644-F1
#
_entry.id   AF-A0A1H7J644-F1
#
_cell.length_a   1.000
_cell.length_b   1.000
_cell.length_c   1.000
_cell.angle_alpha   90.00
_cell.angle_beta   90.00
_cell.angle_gamma   90.00
#
_symmetry.space_group_name_H-M   'P 1'
#
loop_
_entity.id
_entity.type
_entity.pdbx_description
1 polymer ?
#
loop_
_entity_poly.entity_id
_entity_poly.type
_entity_poly.pdbx_seq_one_letter_code
_entity_poly.pdbx_strand_id
1 'polypeptide(L)'
;MKHIIVFFILSMLFSCSKDEIDFATEDGKHAWNRELYKVTPTYKYVNNIRIESDPTEKFISYDIVHLSSIEAQNQQDSLYKTSAGKYLYRFKMIKEDK
;
A
#
# COMPACT_ATOMS: atom_id res chain seq x y z
N MET A 1 43.13 -3.95 16.35
CA MET A 1 42.13 -4.05 15.27
C MET A 1 40.71 -4.02 15.86
N LYS A 2 40.24 -2.85 16.31
CA LYS A 2 38.90 -2.70 16.96
C LYS A 2 38.10 -1.50 16.44
N HIS A 3 38.56 -0.85 15.37
CA HIS A 3 37.95 0.40 14.88
C HIS A 3 37.40 0.33 13.45
N ILE A 4 37.49 -0.82 12.77
CA ILE A 4 37.04 -0.95 11.36
C ILE A 4 35.52 -1.24 11.26
N ILE A 5 34.91 -1.84 12.28
CA ILE A 5 33.50 -2.27 12.23
C ILE A 5 32.52 -1.09 12.40
N VAL A 6 32.93 -0.01 13.06
CA VAL A 6 32.03 1.13 13.35
C VAL A 6 31.77 1.97 12.10
N PHE A 7 32.67 1.99 11.12
CA PHE A 7 32.50 2.78 9.90
C PHE A 7 31.49 2.17 8.91
N PHE A 8 31.32 0.84 8.92
CA PHE A 8 30.40 0.15 8.00
C PHE A 8 28.93 0.23 8.43
N ILE A 9 28.66 0.48 9.71
CA ILE A 9 27.29 0.63 10.23
C ILE A 9 26.77 2.06 10.03
N LEU A 10 27.67 3.05 9.95
CA LEU A 10 27.28 4.45 9.76
C LEU A 10 26.87 4.78 8.31
N SER A 11 27.43 4.08 7.32
CA SER A 11 27.11 4.29 5.89
C SER A 11 25.78 3.69 5.46
N MET A 12 25.20 2.76 6.23
CA MET A 12 23.86 2.22 5.95
C MET A 12 22.72 3.18 6.29
N LEU A 13 22.97 4.20 7.12
CA LEU A 13 21.97 5.24 7.42
C LEU A 13 21.90 6.36 6.35
N PHE A 14 22.81 6.36 5.36
CA PHE A 14 22.85 7.36 4.29
C PHE A 14 22.42 6.84 2.91
N SER A 15 21.94 5.58 2.81
CA SER A 15 21.27 5.07 1.61
C SER A 15 19.75 5.00 1.76
N CYS A 16 19.17 5.90 2.56
CA CYS A 16 17.82 6.36 2.25
C CYS A 16 18.01 7.33 1.07
N SER A 17 18.17 6.78 -0.14
CA SER A 17 17.97 7.58 -1.33
C SER A 17 16.61 8.23 -1.12
N LYS A 18 16.63 9.56 -1.03
CA LYS A 18 15.52 10.34 -1.53
C LYS A 18 15.48 10.00 -3.01
N ASP A 19 14.81 8.90 -3.32
CA ASP A 19 14.03 8.87 -4.53
C ASP A 19 13.12 10.08 -4.35
N GLU A 20 13.51 11.19 -4.97
CA GLU A 20 12.58 12.23 -5.38
C GLU A 20 11.59 11.51 -6.28
N ILE A 21 10.63 10.84 -5.63
CA ILE A 21 9.34 10.60 -6.21
C ILE A 21 8.87 12.01 -6.49
N ASP A 22 8.97 12.39 -7.76
CA ASP A 22 8.24 13.48 -8.37
C ASP A 22 6.76 13.23 -8.06
N PHE A 23 6.36 13.55 -6.82
CA PHE A 23 4.98 13.80 -6.49
C PHE A 23 4.70 15.07 -7.26
N ALA A 24 4.28 14.90 -8.51
CA ALA A 24 3.58 15.94 -9.23
C ALA A 24 2.60 16.53 -8.23
N THR A 25 2.87 17.77 -7.83
CA THR A 25 1.98 18.62 -7.06
C THR A 25 0.81 18.94 -7.97
N GLU A 26 -0.01 17.92 -8.24
CA GLU A 26 -1.33 18.09 -8.81
C GLU A 26 -2.17 18.65 -7.66
N ASP A 27 -2.23 19.98 -7.57
CA ASP A 27 -2.97 20.76 -6.56
C ASP A 27 -4.51 20.54 -6.60
N GLY A 28 -4.97 19.53 -7.35
CA GLY A 28 -6.38 19.20 -7.53
C GLY A 28 -6.86 18.11 -6.58
N LYS A 29 -8.09 18.27 -6.06
CA LYS A 29 -8.87 17.12 -5.61
C LYS A 29 -9.49 16.45 -6.83
N HIS A 30 -9.32 15.15 -6.94
CA HIS A 30 -9.89 14.35 -8.02
C HIS A 30 -11.01 13.47 -7.47
N ALA A 31 -11.96 13.11 -8.32
CA ALA A 31 -12.93 12.07 -8.00
C ALA A 31 -12.26 10.69 -8.13
N TRP A 32 -12.41 9.86 -7.10
CA TRP A 32 -11.87 8.50 -7.05
C TRP A 32 -13.00 7.50 -6.83
N ASN A 33 -13.01 6.43 -7.61
CA ASN A 33 -13.71 5.20 -7.24
C ASN A 33 -12.88 4.48 -6.18
N ARG A 34 -13.33 4.53 -4.93
CA ARG A 34 -12.72 3.81 -3.81
C ARG A 34 -13.42 2.46 -3.68
N GLU A 35 -12.71 1.41 -4.09
CA GLU A 35 -13.20 0.04 -4.07
C GLU A 35 -12.73 -0.66 -2.79
N LEU A 36 -13.63 -1.39 -2.13
CA LEU A 36 -13.36 -2.18 -0.94
C LEU A 36 -13.33 -3.66 -1.29
N TYR A 37 -12.23 -4.31 -0.93
CA TYR A 37 -12.02 -5.75 -1.05
C TYR A 37 -11.83 -6.38 0.32
N LYS A 38 -12.43 -7.55 0.54
CA LYS A 38 -12.13 -8.41 1.68
C LYS A 38 -10.98 -9.35 1.31
N VAL A 39 -9.92 -9.32 2.11
CA VAL A 39 -8.77 -10.20 1.97
C VAL A 39 -9.02 -11.43 2.85
N THR A 40 -9.01 -12.61 2.25
CA THR A 40 -9.14 -13.88 2.97
C THR A 40 -7.84 -14.65 2.85
N PRO A 41 -7.14 -14.93 3.97
CA PRO A 41 -5.98 -15.80 3.95
C PRO A 41 -6.38 -17.16 3.40
N THR A 42 -5.61 -17.67 2.45
CA THR A 42 -5.82 -19.03 1.94
C THR A 42 -4.64 -19.91 2.36
N TYR A 43 -4.92 -21.20 2.50
CA TYR A 43 -3.92 -22.18 2.89
C TYR A 43 -4.01 -23.37 1.95
N LYS A 44 -2.86 -23.91 1.59
CA LYS A 44 -2.74 -25.15 0.82
C LYS A 44 -2.08 -26.20 1.70
N TYR A 45 -2.41 -27.46 1.47
CA TYR A 45 -1.78 -28.58 2.14
C TYR A 45 -0.86 -29.30 1.16
N VAL A 46 0.42 -29.44 1.52
CA VAL A 46 1.40 -30.22 0.77
C VAL A 46 2.04 -31.19 1.76
N ASN A 47 1.91 -32.50 1.51
CA ASN A 47 2.43 -33.55 2.40
C ASN A 47 2.00 -33.39 3.87
N ASN A 48 0.72 -33.10 4.13
CA ASN A 48 0.17 -32.79 5.46
C ASN A 48 0.74 -31.55 6.16
N ILE A 49 1.57 -30.75 5.49
CA ILE A 49 2.05 -29.46 6.00
C ILE A 49 1.13 -28.36 5.47
N ARG A 50 0.63 -27.51 6.37
CA ARG A 50 -0.15 -26.32 6.03
C ARG A 50 0.80 -25.22 5.58
N ILE A 51 0.67 -24.80 4.33
CA ILE A 51 1.47 -23.73 3.73
C ILE A 51 0.55 -22.54 3.45
N GLU A 52 1.02 -21.34 3.79
CA GLU A 52 0.33 -20.10 3.42
C GLU A 52 0.35 -19.94 1.90
N SER A 53 -0.80 -19.64 1.32
CA SER A 53 -0.93 -19.37 -0.11
C SER A 53 -1.45 -17.97 -0.36
N ASP A 54 -1.37 -17.54 -1.62
CA ASP A 54 -1.78 -16.19 -2.01
C ASP A 54 -3.19 -15.87 -1.51
N PRO A 55 -3.36 -14.77 -0.76
CA PRO A 55 -4.65 -14.41 -0.21
C PRO A 55 -5.63 -14.13 -1.35
N THR A 56 -6.89 -14.54 -1.17
CA THR A 56 -7.95 -14.24 -2.12
C THR A 56 -8.59 -12.90 -1.77
N GLU A 57 -8.75 -12.04 -2.77
CA GLU A 57 -9.47 -10.78 -2.67
C GLU A 57 -10.90 -10.94 -3.19
N LYS A 58 -11.90 -10.56 -2.38
CA LYS A 58 -13.31 -10.52 -2.80
C LYS A 58 -13.81 -9.10 -2.78
N PHE A 59 -14.32 -8.61 -3.90
CA PHE A 59 -14.99 -7.32 -3.99
C PHE A 59 -16.21 -7.26 -3.06
N ILE A 60 -16.35 -6.15 -2.32
CA ILE A 60 -17.45 -5.92 -1.37
C ILE A 60 -18.33 -4.77 -1.83
N SER A 61 -17.75 -3.61 -2.08
CA SER A 61 -18.48 -2.38 -2.41
C SER A 61 -17.55 -1.35 -3.03
N TYR A 62 -18.13 -0.28 -3.58
CA TYR A 62 -17.39 0.91 -4.00
C TYR A 62 -18.15 2.18 -3.63
N ASP A 63 -17.44 3.28 -3.43
CA ASP A 63 -17.98 4.63 -3.29
C ASP A 63 -17.11 5.67 -4.01
N ILE A 64 -17.66 6.86 -4.26
CA ILE A 64 -16.95 7.97 -4.90
C ILE A 64 -16.50 8.96 -3.84
N VAL A 65 -15.21 9.28 -3.82
CA VAL A 65 -14.60 10.25 -2.90
C VAL A 65 -13.80 11.31 -3.65
N HIS A 66 -13.68 12.51 -3.06
CA HIS A 66 -12.93 13.61 -3.65
C HIS A 66 -11.71 13.94 -2.79
N LEU A 67 -10.53 13.53 -3.25
CA LEU A 67 -9.28 13.58 -2.51
C LEU A 67 -8.16 14.03 -3.43
N SER A 68 -7.12 14.65 -2.87
CA SER A 68 -5.83 14.75 -3.56
C SER A 68 -5.19 13.37 -3.65
N SER A 69 -4.23 13.20 -4.56
CA SER A 69 -3.48 11.94 -4.71
C SER A 69 -2.77 11.52 -3.41
N ILE A 70 -2.26 12.48 -2.64
CA ILE A 70 -1.60 12.23 -1.34
C ILE A 70 -2.64 11.80 -0.29
N GLU A 71 -3.80 12.45 -0.22
CA GLU A 71 -4.88 12.06 0.69
C GLU A 71 -5.38 10.63 0.39
N ALA A 72 -5.52 10.27 -0.89
CA ALA A 72 -5.94 8.94 -1.32
C ALA A 72 -4.94 7.86 -0.89
N GLN A 73 -3.64 8.06 -1.12
CA GLN A 73 -2.58 7.12 -0.72
C GLN A 73 -2.54 6.95 0.81
N ASN A 74 -2.58 8.05 1.56
CA ASN A 74 -2.57 8.00 3.03
C ASN A 74 -3.80 7.28 3.58
N GLN A 75 -4.98 7.50 2.98
CA GLN A 75 -6.20 6.82 3.38
C GLN A 75 -6.14 5.31 3.08
N GLN A 76 -5.58 4.92 1.93
CA GLN A 76 -5.39 3.51 1.59
C GLN A 76 -4.57 2.77 2.66
N ASP A 77 -3.40 3.31 3.02
CA ASP A 77 -2.50 2.68 4.00
C ASP A 77 -3.08 2.69 5.41
N SER A 78 -3.76 3.78 5.79
CA SER A 78 -4.43 3.92 7.09
C SER A 78 -5.54 2.87 7.26
N LEU A 79 -6.44 2.76 6.27
CA LEU A 79 -7.56 1.83 6.32
C LEU A 79 -7.10 0.37 6.32
N TYR A 80 -6.07 0.04 5.54
CA TYR A 80 -5.50 -1.31 5.53
C TYR A 80 -4.96 -1.70 6.91
N LYS A 81 -4.20 -0.79 7.56
CA LYS A 81 -3.67 -1.01 8.92
C LYS A 81 -4.79 -1.12 9.96
N THR A 82 -5.78 -0.22 9.94
CA THR A 82 -6.92 -0.27 10.88
C THR A 82 -7.74 -1.55 10.74
N SER A 83 -7.80 -2.13 9.54
CA SER A 83 -8.47 -3.41 9.30
C SER A 83 -7.69 -4.65 9.77
N ALA A 84 -6.46 -4.48 10.29
CA ALA A 84 -5.50 -5.55 10.54
C ALA A 84 -5.28 -6.44 9.29
N GLY A 85 -5.21 -5.82 8.11
CA GLY A 85 -5.00 -6.50 6.84
C GLY A 85 -6.20 -7.29 6.29
N LYS A 86 -7.40 -7.18 6.91
CA LYS A 86 -8.61 -7.89 6.46
C LYS A 86 -9.31 -7.22 5.29
N TYR A 87 -9.08 -5.91 5.11
CA TYR A 87 -9.72 -5.12 4.06
C TYR A 87 -8.68 -4.33 3.28
N LEU A 88 -8.74 -4.45 1.96
CA LEU A 88 -7.90 -3.71 1.02
C LEU A 88 -8.77 -2.66 0.31
N TYR A 89 -8.34 -1.41 0.37
CA TYR A 89 -8.96 -0.32 -0.38
C TYR A 89 -8.12 -0.05 -1.63
N ARG A 90 -8.75 0.14 -2.79
CA ARG A 90 -8.10 0.53 -4.04
C ARG A 90 -8.75 1.80 -4.56
N PHE A 91 -7.96 2.79 -4.92
CA PHE A 91 -8.43 4.06 -5.45
C PHE A 91 -8.17 4.10 -6.96
N LYS A 92 -9.23 4.19 -7.75
CA LYS A 92 -9.14 4.37 -9.21
C LYS A 92 -9.64 5.77 -9.55
N MET A 93 -8.75 6.61 -10.08
CA MET A 93 -9.12 7.96 -10.51
C MET A 93 -10.20 7.86 -11.58
N ILE A 94 -11.28 8.61 -11.41
CA ILE A 94 -12.32 8.74 -12.42
C ILE A 94 -11.77 9.74 -13.43
N LYS A 95 -11.44 9.28 -14.64
CA LYS A 95 -11.09 10.19 -15.72
C LYS A 95 -12.33 11.02 -16.04
N GLU A 96 -12.22 12.34 -15.92
CA GLU A 96 -13.20 13.24 -16.52
C GLU A 96 -12.97 13.18 -18.03
N ASP A 97 -13.88 12.51 -18.76
CA ASP A 97 -13.97 12.68 -20.21
C ASP A 97 -14.34 14.15 -20.44
N LYS A 98 -13.37 14.93 -20.94
CA LYS A 98 -13.58 16.33 -21.35
C LYS A 98 -14.27 16.40 -22.71
#